data_AF-A0A1T4PMH9-F1
#
_entry.id   AF-A0A1T4PMH9-F1
#
_cell.length_a   1.000
_cell.length_b   1.000
_cell.length_c   1.000
_cell.angle_alpha   90.00
_cell.angle_beta   90.00
_cell.angle_gamma   90.00
#
_symmetry.space_group_name_H-M   'P 1'
#
loop_
_entity.id
_entity.type
_entity.pdbx_description
1 polymer ?
#
loop_
_entity_poly.entity_id
_entity_poly.type
_entity_poly.pdbx_seq_one_letter_code
_entity_poly.pdbx_strand_id
1 'polypeptide(L)'
;MNIENLENIDNLPEHLKKEIVKRKMEEFIDIYSWENHVYIIGSLGEKRKSGYKIHIKKVKEKNIGEWEIIVEKEEPKKGDIVAQVINHPLAVLDIKLEASHLFPNKVIIKNEKGKIIKRMKLRKKENDK
;
A
#
# COMPACT_ATOMS: atom_id res chain seq x y z
N MET A 1 12.68 10.92 -6.00
CA MET A 1 12.02 9.98 -5.07
C MET A 1 12.71 8.65 -5.21
N ASN A 2 13.07 8.03 -4.09
CA ASN A 2 13.55 6.66 -4.05
C ASN A 2 12.36 5.77 -3.66
N ILE A 3 12.21 4.61 -4.29
CA ILE A 3 11.08 3.70 -4.11
C ILE A 3 11.62 2.32 -3.76
N GLU A 4 11.22 1.80 -2.61
CA GLU A 4 11.65 0.50 -2.09
C GLU A 4 10.42 -0.38 -1.80
N ASN A 5 10.42 -1.61 -2.34
CA ASN A 5 9.42 -2.61 -1.98
C ASN A 5 9.93 -3.33 -0.73
N LEU A 6 9.16 -3.32 0.35
CA LEU A 6 9.53 -3.99 1.58
C LEU A 6 8.98 -5.42 1.59
N GLU A 7 9.86 -6.40 1.82
CA GLU A 7 9.49 -7.81 1.93
C GLU A 7 8.77 -8.14 3.24
N ASN A 8 8.99 -7.31 4.27
CA ASN A 8 8.37 -7.42 5.59
C ASN A 8 8.11 -6.04 6.19
N ILE A 9 7.44 -6.02 7.35
CA ILE A 9 7.09 -4.79 8.06
C ILE A 9 8.14 -4.38 9.11
N ASP A 10 9.27 -5.07 9.20
CA ASP A 10 10.22 -4.90 10.30
C ASP A 10 10.95 -3.54 10.25
N ASN A 11 11.09 -2.97 9.07
CA ASN A 11 11.70 -1.65 8.88
C ASN A 11 10.70 -0.48 8.93
N LEU A 12 9.40 -0.77 9.11
CA LEU A 12 8.40 0.29 9.22
C LEU A 12 8.46 1.00 10.58
N PRO A 13 8.02 2.27 10.68
CA PRO A 13 7.73 2.90 11.95
C PRO A 13 6.77 2.07 12.82
N GLU A 14 7.03 1.98 14.14
CA GLU A 14 6.26 1.12 15.05
C GLU A 14 4.75 1.35 15.01
N HIS A 15 4.31 2.61 14.89
CA HIS A 15 2.90 2.95 14.82
C HIS A 15 2.25 2.35 13.56
N LEU A 16 2.95 2.31 12.42
CA LEU A 16 2.45 1.67 11.20
C LEU A 16 2.40 0.15 11.36
N LYS A 17 3.42 -0.47 11.96
CA LYS A 17 3.40 -1.92 12.24
C LYS A 17 2.17 -2.29 13.07
N LYS A 18 1.89 -1.55 14.14
CA LYS A 18 0.73 -1.79 15.02
C LYS A 18 -0.58 -1.67 14.26
N GLU A 19 -0.73 -0.67 13.40
CA GLU A 19 -1.94 -0.50 12.58
C GLU A 19 -2.12 -1.63 11.56
N ILE A 20 -1.05 -2.07 10.90
CA ILE A 20 -1.09 -3.20 9.96
C ILE A 20 -1.48 -4.49 10.68
N VAL A 21 -0.84 -4.79 11.81
CA VAL A 21 -1.10 -6.02 12.58
C VAL A 21 -2.54 -6.04 13.11
N LYS A 22 -3.04 -4.91 13.60
CA LYS A 22 -4.41 -4.77 14.08
C LYS A 22 -5.44 -5.06 12.98
N ARG A 23 -5.12 -4.70 11.74
CA ARG A 23 -6.00 -4.83 10.57
C ARG A 23 -5.64 -6.00 9.66
N LYS A 24 -4.80 -6.94 10.10
CA LYS A 24 -4.31 -8.07 9.28
C LYS A 24 -5.41 -8.99 8.72
N MET A 25 -6.59 -8.96 9.33
CA MET A 25 -7.76 -9.74 8.89
C MET A 25 -8.60 -8.99 7.84
N GLU A 26 -8.39 -7.68 7.70
CA GLU A 26 -9.15 -6.79 6.82
C GLU A 26 -8.44 -6.60 5.48
N GLU A 27 -9.23 -6.53 4.42
CA GLU A 27 -8.75 -6.02 3.14
C GLU A 27 -8.71 -4.48 3.20
N PHE A 28 -7.55 -3.89 2.95
CA PHE A 28 -7.41 -2.44 2.90
C PHE A 28 -6.27 -2.01 1.98
N ILE A 29 -6.35 -0.77 1.49
CA ILE A 29 -5.22 -0.08 0.88
C ILE A 29 -5.19 1.31 1.49
N ASP A 30 -4.10 1.65 2.15
CA ASP A 30 -3.92 2.92 2.84
C ASP A 30 -2.55 3.52 2.57
N ILE A 31 -2.46 4.83 2.77
CA ILE A 31 -1.27 5.61 2.53
C ILE A 31 -0.99 6.39 3.80
N TYR A 32 0.24 6.26 4.26
CA TYR A 32 0.73 6.92 5.45
C TYR A 32 1.91 7.79 5.08
N SER A 33 2.05 8.89 5.80
CA SER A 33 3.14 9.83 5.67
C SER A 33 3.81 9.96 7.01
N TRP A 34 5.13 9.78 7.05
CA TRP A 34 5.93 9.98 8.23
C TRP A 34 7.25 10.61 7.84
N GLU A 35 7.60 11.74 8.44
CA GLU A 35 8.79 12.53 8.08
C GLU A 35 8.83 12.84 6.56
N ASN A 36 9.82 12.31 5.85
CA ASN A 36 9.99 12.45 4.40
C ASN A 36 9.64 11.16 3.64
N HIS A 37 8.93 10.24 4.27
CA HIS A 37 8.54 8.96 3.70
C HIS A 37 7.03 8.90 3.45
N VAL A 38 6.65 8.33 2.31
CA VAL A 38 5.28 7.93 1.98
C VAL A 38 5.23 6.42 1.91
N TYR A 39 4.48 5.81 2.82
CA TYR A 39 4.25 4.37 2.86
C TYR A 39 2.91 4.06 2.22
N ILE A 40 2.92 3.19 1.20
CA ILE A 40 1.70 2.66 0.60
C ILE A 40 1.59 1.20 1.04
N ILE A 41 0.47 0.86 1.68
CA ILE A 41 0.23 -0.47 2.22
C ILE A 41 -1.04 -1.02 1.59
N GLY A 42 -0.93 -2.22 1.02
CA GLY A 42 -2.07 -3.00 0.54
C GLY A 42 -2.14 -4.34 1.24
N SER A 43 -3.29 -4.66 1.83
CA SER A 43 -3.61 -5.95 2.46
C SER A 43 -4.82 -6.56 1.77
N LEU A 44 -4.81 -7.87 1.55
CA LEU A 44 -6.01 -8.63 1.12
C LEU A 44 -6.79 -9.23 2.30
N GLY A 45 -6.36 -8.95 3.53
CA GLY A 45 -6.88 -9.58 4.74
C GLY A 45 -6.46 -11.04 4.87
N GLU A 46 -7.11 -11.76 5.77
CA GLU A 46 -6.86 -13.19 5.95
C GLU A 46 -7.40 -13.98 4.76
N LYS A 47 -6.57 -14.83 4.15
CA LYS A 47 -7.02 -15.86 3.20
C LYS A 47 -6.68 -17.23 3.73
N ARG A 48 -7.56 -18.20 3.45
CA ARG A 48 -7.45 -19.60 3.90
C ARG A 48 -6.84 -20.54 2.85
N LYS A 49 -6.33 -19.97 1.75
CA LYS A 49 -5.74 -20.69 0.64
C LYS A 49 -4.48 -19.96 0.19
N SER A 50 -3.49 -20.72 -0.24
CA SER A 50 -2.33 -20.16 -0.93
C SER A 50 -2.70 -19.58 -2.30
N GLY A 51 -1.82 -18.76 -2.86
CA GLY A 51 -1.95 -18.19 -4.20
C GLY A 51 -2.54 -16.78 -4.27
N TYR A 52 -3.00 -16.21 -3.15
CA TYR A 52 -3.38 -14.80 -3.10
C TYR A 52 -2.14 -13.92 -2.98
N LYS A 53 -2.02 -12.90 -3.83
CA LYS A 53 -0.96 -11.89 -3.75
C LYS A 53 -1.51 -10.50 -4.04
N ILE A 54 -0.83 -9.50 -3.51
CA ILE A 54 -1.08 -8.10 -3.83
C ILE A 54 0.25 -7.46 -4.20
N HIS A 55 0.24 -6.61 -5.23
CA HIS A 55 1.41 -5.95 -5.75
C HIS A 55 1.11 -4.48 -6.01
N ILE A 56 2.00 -3.60 -5.55
CA ILE A 56 1.97 -2.18 -5.91
C ILE A 56 2.85 -2.03 -7.15
N LYS A 57 2.23 -2.09 -8.34
CA LYS A 57 2.96 -2.14 -9.62
C LYS A 57 3.58 -0.81 -10.00
N LYS A 58 2.91 0.29 -9.66
CA LYS A 58 3.31 1.60 -10.16
C LYS A 58 2.86 2.73 -9.28
N VAL A 59 3.73 3.71 -9.13
CA VAL A 59 3.42 5.03 -8.57
C VAL A 59 3.85 6.08 -9.59
N LYS A 60 2.94 6.99 -9.91
CA LYS A 60 3.19 8.11 -10.83
C LYS A 60 2.65 9.39 -10.24
N GLU A 61 3.40 10.47 -10.34
CA GLU A 61 2.83 11.80 -10.22
C GLU A 61 2.16 12.18 -11.56
N LYS A 62 0.88 12.55 -11.51
CA LYS A 62 0.10 12.97 -12.69
C LYS A 62 0.09 14.48 -12.87
N ASN A 63 -0.06 15.17 -11.75
CA ASN A 63 0.04 16.62 -11.61
C ASN A 63 0.79 16.88 -10.30
N ILE A 64 1.26 18.11 -10.12
CA ILE A 64 1.95 18.52 -8.88
C ILE A 64 1.08 18.17 -7.66
N GLY A 65 1.57 17.26 -6.81
CA GLY A 65 0.89 16.80 -5.60
C GLY A 65 -0.30 15.85 -5.84
N GLU A 66 -0.50 15.34 -7.05
CA GLU A 66 -1.49 14.31 -7.37
C GLU A 66 -0.82 13.03 -7.86
N TRP A 67 -0.91 11.98 -7.04
CA TRP A 67 -0.35 10.68 -7.37
C TRP A 67 -1.41 9.70 -7.87
N GLU A 68 -1.03 8.89 -8.85
CA GLU A 68 -1.74 7.73 -9.34
C GLU A 68 -0.95 6.46 -8.97
N ILE A 69 -1.60 5.57 -8.23
CA ILE A 69 -1.04 4.28 -7.82
C ILE A 69 -1.80 3.16 -8.53
N ILE A 70 -1.07 2.21 -9.12
CA ILE A 70 -1.64 1.00 -9.71
C ILE A 70 -1.34 -0.17 -8.79
N VAL A 71 -2.40 -0.82 -8.32
CA VAL A 71 -2.35 -2.03 -7.50
C VAL A 71 -2.90 -3.21 -8.31
N GLU A 72 -2.20 -4.33 -8.25
CA GLU A 72 -2.63 -5.59 -8.81
C GLU A 72 -2.94 -6.56 -7.67
N LYS A 73 -4.01 -7.34 -7.84
CA LYS A 73 -4.39 -8.41 -6.93
C LYS A 73 -4.39 -9.70 -7.74
N GLU A 74 -3.62 -10.68 -7.30
CA GLU A 74 -3.64 -12.02 -7.87
C GLU A 74 -4.46 -12.93 -6.96
N GLU A 75 -5.37 -13.67 -7.56
CA GLU A 75 -6.16 -14.69 -6.88
C GLU A 75 -5.94 -16.04 -7.57
N PRO A 76 -5.90 -17.15 -6.83
CA PRO A 76 -5.84 -18.48 -7.43
C PRO A 76 -7.08 -18.70 -8.31
N LYS A 77 -6.90 -19.34 -9.47
CA LYS A 77 -8.00 -19.57 -10.40
C LYS A 77 -8.96 -20.62 -9.84
N LYS A 78 -10.22 -20.54 -10.26
CA LYS A 78 -11.19 -21.59 -9.95
C LYS A 78 -10.71 -22.92 -10.52
N GLY A 79 -10.54 -23.92 -9.66
CA GLY A 79 -10.04 -25.24 -10.03
C GLY A 79 -8.54 -25.45 -9.78
N ASP A 80 -7.79 -24.40 -9.41
CA ASP A 80 -6.39 -24.57 -9.02
C ASP A 80 -6.30 -25.41 -7.74
N ILE A 81 -5.45 -26.43 -7.77
CA ILE A 81 -5.08 -27.22 -6.60
C ILE A 81 -4.07 -26.39 -5.80
N VAL A 82 -4.57 -25.67 -4.79
CA VAL A 82 -3.75 -24.85 -3.88
C VAL A 82 -3.78 -25.38 -2.46
N ALA A 83 -2.67 -25.22 -1.75
CA ALA A 83 -2.58 -25.59 -0.34
C ALA A 83 -3.58 -24.78 0.51
N GLN A 84 -4.22 -25.44 1.48
CA GLN A 84 -5.03 -24.79 2.50
C GLN A 84 -4.11 -24.30 3.61
N VAL A 85 -3.89 -23.00 3.66
CA VAL A 85 -3.02 -22.34 4.63
C VAL A 85 -3.60 -20.97 4.95
N ILE A 86 -3.58 -20.60 6.23
CA ILE A 86 -3.90 -19.24 6.65
C ILE A 86 -2.73 -18.35 6.26
N ASN A 87 -2.98 -17.36 5.43
CA ASN A 87 -1.99 -16.36 5.05
C ASN A 87 -2.59 -14.95 5.07
N HIS A 88 -1.71 -13.95 5.06
CA HIS A 88 -2.06 -12.53 5.09
C HIS A 88 -1.29 -11.82 3.96
N PRO A 89 -1.79 -11.85 2.71
CA PRO A 89 -1.10 -11.21 1.60
C PRO A 89 -0.99 -9.70 1.84
N LEU A 90 0.24 -9.20 1.82
CA LEU A 90 0.59 -7.82 2.13
C LEU A 90 1.60 -7.30 1.10
N ALA A 91 1.42 -6.06 0.66
CA ALA A 91 2.39 -5.30 -0.10
C ALA A 91 2.67 -4.00 0.63
N VAL A 92 3.95 -3.67 0.77
CA VAL A 92 4.40 -2.43 1.39
C VAL A 92 5.41 -1.77 0.46
N LEU A 93 5.13 -0.53 0.10
CA LEU A 93 6.03 0.32 -0.66
C LEU A 93 6.43 1.51 0.20
N ASP A 94 7.73 1.68 0.42
CA ASP A 94 8.30 2.88 1.01
C ASP A 94 8.78 3.81 -0.11
N ILE A 95 8.44 5.09 0.01
CA ILE A 95 8.85 6.13 -0.93
C ILE A 95 9.50 7.24 -0.15
N LYS A 96 10.83 7.33 -0.26
CA LYS A 96 11.60 8.44 0.29
C LYS A 96 11.52 9.64 -0.65
N LEU A 97 11.05 10.75 -0.12
CA LEU A 97 10.99 12.05 -0.78
C LEU A 97 12.25 12.85 -0.47
N GLU A 98 12.84 13.45 -1.51
CA GLU A 98 14.01 14.33 -1.36
C GLU A 98 13.66 15.63 -0.65
N ALA A 99 12.39 16.05 -0.74
CA ALA A 99 11.91 17.27 -0.12
C ALA A 99 10.44 17.14 0.25
N SER A 100 10.05 17.78 1.37
CA SER A 100 8.71 17.62 1.93
C SER A 100 7.59 18.27 1.11
N HIS A 101 7.90 19.12 0.14
CA HIS A 101 6.89 19.70 -0.76
C HIS A 101 6.44 18.69 -1.84
N LEU A 102 7.16 17.58 -2.01
CA LEU A 102 6.80 16.49 -2.92
C LEU A 102 5.74 15.56 -2.34
N PHE A 103 5.25 15.84 -1.12
CA PHE A 103 4.16 15.08 -0.54
C PHE A 103 2.89 15.21 -1.38
N PRO A 104 2.25 14.10 -1.74
CA PRO A 104 0.99 14.17 -2.46
C PRO A 104 -0.10 14.74 -1.56
N ASN A 105 -0.86 15.69 -2.07
CA ASN A 105 -2.10 16.19 -1.46
C ASN A 105 -3.29 15.29 -1.82
N LYS A 106 -3.19 14.60 -2.95
CA LYS A 106 -4.23 13.73 -3.49
C LYS A 106 -3.62 12.47 -4.04
N VAL A 107 -4.24 11.34 -3.74
CA VAL A 107 -3.87 10.05 -4.31
C VAL A 107 -5.08 9.34 -4.88
N ILE A 108 -4.93 8.86 -6.12
CA ILE A 108 -5.90 8.03 -6.80
C ILE A 108 -5.29 6.64 -6.94
N ILE A 109 -5.94 5.66 -6.34
CA ILE A 109 -5.54 4.27 -6.45
C ILE A 109 -6.44 3.62 -7.50
N LYS A 110 -5.81 2.93 -8.45
CA LYS A 110 -6.45 2.18 -9.53
C LYS A 110 -6.02 0.72 -9.47
N ASN A 111 -6.87 -0.15 -10.01
CA ASN A 111 -6.44 -1.50 -10.33
C ASN A 111 -5.67 -1.55 -11.67
N GLU A 112 -5.14 -2.71 -12.02
CA GLU A 112 -4.44 -2.99 -13.29
C GLU A 112 -5.27 -2.62 -14.55
N LYS A 113 -6.61 -2.67 -14.47
CA LYS A 113 -7.54 -2.31 -15.54
C LYS A 113 -7.83 -0.80 -15.62
N GLY A 114 -7.17 0.00 -14.79
CA GLY A 114 -7.37 1.46 -14.70
C GLY A 114 -8.63 1.90 -13.95
N LYS A 115 -9.43 0.97 -13.39
CA LYS A 115 -10.60 1.30 -12.58
C LYS A 115 -10.14 1.88 -11.25
N ILE A 116 -10.71 3.03 -10.87
CA ILE A 116 -10.44 3.67 -9.58
C ILE A 116 -11.03 2.80 -8.46
N ILE A 117 -10.17 2.41 -7.52
CA ILE A 117 -10.56 1.64 -6.33
C ILE A 117 -10.66 2.51 -5.08
N LYS A 118 -9.84 3.57 -4.98
CA LYS A 118 -9.87 4.50 -3.84
C LYS A 118 -9.36 5.88 -4.24
N ARG A 119 -9.92 6.92 -3.62
CA ARG A 119 -9.40 8.29 -3.69
C ARG A 119 -9.10 8.75 -2.27
N MET A 120 -7.92 9.30 -2.04
CA MET A 120 -7.48 9.78 -0.72
C MET A 120 -7.03 11.23 -0.85
N LYS A 121 -7.48 12.07 0.07
CA LYS A 121 -6.87 13.39 0.30
C LYS A 121 -5.91 13.21 1.47
N LEU A 122 -4.65 13.53 1.25
CA LEU A 122 -3.63 13.48 2.29
C LEU A 122 -3.40 14.91 2.76
N ARG A 123 -3.40 15.08 4.07
CA ARG A 123 -2.93 16.30 4.71
C ARG A 123 -1.68 15.92 5.45
N LYS A 124 -0.59 16.66 5.24
CA LYS A 124 0.60 16.52 6.08
C LYS A 124 0.15 16.75 7.52
N LYS A 125 0.36 15.78 8.42
CA LYS A 125 0.32 16.07 9.85
C LYS A 125 1.58 16.90 10.10
N GLU A 126 1.43 18.22 10.14
CA GLU A 126 2.43 19.03 10.82
C GLU A 126 2.42 18.55 12.27
N ASN A 127 3.56 18.06 12.75
CA ASN A 127 3.77 18.00 14.19
C ASN A 127 3.74 19.47 14.64
N ASP A 128 2.61 19.90 15.20
CA ASP A 128 2.59 21.02 16.12
C ASP A 128 3.67 20.72 17.18
N LYS A 129 4.64 21.62 17.26
CA LYS A 129 5.73 21.60 18.23
C LYS A 129 5.20 21.71 19.65
#